data_AF-B7JTQ7-F1
#
_entry.id   AF-B7JTQ7-F1
#
_cell.length_a   1.000
_cell.length_b   1.000
_cell.length_c   1.000
_cell.angle_alpha   90.00
_cell.angle_beta   90.00
_cell.angle_gamma   90.00
#
_symmetry.space_group_name_H-M   'P 1'
#
loop_
_entity.id
_entity.type
_entity.pdbx_description
1 polymer ?
#
loop_
_entity_poly.entity_id
_entity_poly.type
_entity_poly.pdbx_seq_one_letter_code
_entity_poly.pdbx_strand_id
1 'polypeptide(L)'
;MTLAQAVVMISIGTVIVRPIVEKSVLKAIVSSFIFVISVVIIEYLQLKSNAFQEFITGKRKTVIKNGILNVSNLKKMRLTVGQLEMTLRN
;
A
#
# COMPACT_ATOMS: atom_id res chain seq x y z
N MET A 1 0.30 6.67 4.46
CA MET A 1 0.67 6.14 3.13
C MET A 1 0.73 4.63 3.22
N THR A 2 0.06 3.90 2.32
CA THR A 2 0.04 2.42 2.36
C THR A 2 1.18 1.83 1.52
N LEU A 3 1.57 0.60 1.84
CA LEU A 3 2.59 -0.13 1.07
C LEU A 3 2.14 -0.33 -0.40
N ALA A 4 0.84 -0.56 -0.60
CA ALA A 4 0.22 -0.62 -1.94
C ALA A 4 0.43 0.68 -2.72
N GLN A 5 0.24 1.83 -2.08
CA GLN A 5 0.41 3.14 -2.70
C GLN A 5 1.87 3.40 -3.12
N ALA A 6 2.84 2.93 -2.31
CA ALA A 6 4.26 2.99 -2.66
C ALA A 6 4.60 2.09 -3.86
N VAL A 7 4.05 0.87 -3.90
CA VAL A 7 4.21 -0.05 -5.03
C VAL A 7 3.63 0.54 -6.31
N VAL A 8 2.45 1.17 -6.25
CA VAL A 8 1.84 1.89 -7.39
C VAL A 8 2.74 3.03 -7.86
N MET A 9 3.33 3.80 -6.95
CA MET A 9 4.20 4.93 -7.30
C MET A 9 5.48 4.49 -8.04
N ILE A 10 6.15 3.43 -7.57
CA ILE A 10 7.32 2.84 -8.23
C ILE A 10 6.93 2.26 -9.60
N SER A 11 5.78 1.60 -9.63
CA SER A 11 5.20 0.99 -10.83
C SER A 11 4.95 2.00 -11.94
N ILE A 12 4.37 3.16 -11.63
CA ILE A 12 4.13 4.25 -12.59
C ILE A 12 5.44 4.70 -13.25
N GLY A 13 6.52 4.84 -12.49
CA GLY A 13 7.84 5.21 -13.04
C GLY A 13 8.35 4.20 -14.08
N THR A 14 8.15 2.90 -13.84
CA THR A 14 8.56 1.86 -14.80
C THR A 14 7.69 1.79 -16.05
N VAL A 15 6.38 2.06 -15.94
CA VAL A 15 5.45 2.07 -17.09
C VAL A 15 5.74 3.23 -18.03
N ILE A 16 6.09 4.40 -17.48
CA ILE A 16 6.44 5.60 -18.27
C ILE A 16 7.69 5.36 -19.13
N VAL A 17 8.65 4.56 -18.64
CA VAL A 17 9.92 4.30 -19.35
C VAL A 17 9.78 3.25 -20.46
N ARG A 18 8.88 2.26 -20.32
CA ARG A 18 8.71 1.17 -21.30
C ARG A 18 8.47 1.61 -22.76
N PRO A 19 7.62 2.61 -23.08
CA PRO A 19 7.40 3.05 -24.46
C PRO A 19 8.62 3.73 -25.10
N ILE A 20 9.60 4.19 -24.30
CA ILE A 20 10.84 4.82 -24.79
C ILE A 20 11.89 3.76 -25.21
N VAL A 21 11.80 2.53 -24.67
CA VAL A 21 12.83 1.50 -24.84
C VAL A 21 12.49 0.48 -25.95
N GLU A 22 11.21 0.27 -26.27
CA GLU A 22 10.82 -0.74 -27.27
C GLU A 22 10.80 -0.22 -28.72
N LYS A 23 11.41 -0.98 -29.63
CA LYS A 23 11.36 -0.73 -31.08
C LYS A 23 9.98 -0.93 -31.72
N SER A 24 9.00 -1.47 -30.97
CA SER A 24 7.67 -1.78 -31.48
C SER A 24 6.60 -1.25 -30.52
N VAL A 25 6.04 -0.09 -30.86
CA VAL A 25 5.02 0.64 -30.10
C VAL A 25 3.84 -0.24 -29.69
N LEU A 26 3.45 -1.18 -30.56
CA LEU A 26 2.33 -2.09 -30.31
C LEU A 26 2.59 -3.04 -29.13
N LYS A 27 3.82 -3.57 -29.01
CA LYS A 27 4.20 -4.45 -27.89
C LYS A 27 4.27 -3.68 -26.57
N ALA A 28 4.68 -2.41 -26.63
CA ALA A 28 4.78 -1.55 -25.45
C ALA A 28 3.40 -1.22 -24.90
N ILE A 29 2.44 -0.96 -25.78
CA ILE A 29 1.05 -0.72 -25.42
C ILE A 29 0.43 -1.97 -24.79
N VAL A 30 0.61 -3.14 -25.39
CA VAL A 30 0.06 -4.39 -24.85
C VAL A 30 0.67 -4.74 -23.48
N SER A 31 1.99 -4.59 -23.33
CA SER A 31 2.66 -4.88 -22.05
C SER A 31 2.27 -3.89 -20.94
N SER A 32 2.06 -2.62 -21.28
CA SER A 32 1.57 -1.60 -20.34
C SER A 32 0.11 -1.83 -19.96
N PHE A 33 -0.73 -2.28 -20.90
CA PHE A 33 -2.13 -2.60 -20.64
C PHE A 33 -2.28 -3.78 -19.67
N ILE A 34 -1.52 -4.85 -19.88
CA ILE A 34 -1.48 -6.01 -18.96
C ILE A 34 -1.03 -5.57 -17.57
N PHE A 35 -0.06 -4.67 -17.50
CA PHE A 35 0.44 -4.15 -16.23
C PHE A 35 -0.63 -3.34 -15.48
N VAL A 36 -1.30 -2.41 -16.15
CA VAL A 36 -2.39 -1.61 -15.55
C VAL A 36 -3.51 -2.53 -15.05
N ILE A 37 -3.93 -3.52 -15.84
CA ILE A 37 -4.93 -4.51 -15.42
C ILE A 37 -4.47 -5.27 -14.17
N SER A 38 -3.20 -5.67 -14.11
CA SER A 38 -2.66 -6.40 -12.96
C SER A 38 -2.73 -5.55 -11.69
N VAL A 39 -2.39 -4.25 -11.78
CA VAL A 39 -2.50 -3.32 -10.65
C VAL A 39 -3.95 -3.16 -10.21
N VAL A 40 -4.89 -2.96 -11.14
CA VAL A 40 -6.32 -2.82 -10.84
C VAL A 40 -6.87 -4.06 -10.13
N ILE A 41 -6.48 -5.27 -10.58
CA ILE A 41 -6.89 -6.53 -9.95
C ILE A 41 -6.37 -6.61 -8.51
N ILE A 42 -5.10 -6.27 -8.29
CA ILE A 42 -4.48 -6.27 -6.96
C ILE A 42 -5.16 -5.27 -6.03
N GLU A 43 -5.48 -4.09 -6.52
CA GLU A 43 -6.14 -3.03 -5.75
C GLU A 43 -7.58 -3.42 -5.39
N TYR A 44 -8.32 -4.01 -6.35
CA TYR A 44 -9.65 -4.55 -6.11
C TYR A 44 -9.65 -5.70 -5.08
N LEU A 45 -8.68 -6.61 -5.16
CA LEU A 45 -8.50 -7.69 -4.19
C LEU A 45 -8.22 -7.16 -2.78
N GLN A 46 -7.38 -6.13 -2.66
CA GLN A 46 -7.09 -5.49 -1.38
C GLN A 46 -8.30 -4.76 -0.80
N LEU A 47 -9.12 -4.11 -1.63
CA LEU A 47 -10.33 -3.42 -1.20
C LEU A 47 -11.43 -4.39 -0.77
N LYS A 48 -11.59 -5.53 -1.47
CA LYS A 48 -12.65 -6.51 -1.20
C LYS A 48 -12.32 -7.47 -0.06
N SER A 49 -11.03 -7.78 0.17
CA SER A 49 -10.62 -8.79 1.14
C SER A 49 -9.75 -8.21 2.26
N ASN A 50 -10.34 -8.08 3.45
CA ASN A 50 -9.60 -7.77 4.68
C ASN A 50 -8.53 -8.83 5.01
N ALA A 51 -8.72 -10.09 4.61
CA ALA A 51 -7.74 -11.16 4.83
C ALA A 51 -6.50 -10.99 3.93
N PHE A 52 -6.70 -10.57 2.68
CA PHE A 52 -5.60 -10.24 1.77
C PHE A 52 -4.88 -8.97 2.22
N GLN A 53 -5.65 -8.00 2.74
CA GLN A 53 -5.10 -6.78 3.33
C GLN A 53 -4.25 -7.07 4.56
N GLU A 54 -4.69 -7.96 5.46
CA GLU A 54 -3.92 -8.38 6.64
C GLU A 54 -2.67 -9.21 6.28
N PHE A 55 -2.68 -9.94 5.16
CA PHE A 55 -1.50 -10.65 4.66
C PHE A 55 -0.44 -9.69 4.09
N ILE A 56 -0.85 -8.71 3.27
CA ILE A 56 0.07 -7.74 2.64
C ILE A 56 0.52 -6.65 3.63
N THR A 57 -0.40 -6.14 4.43
CA THR A 57 -0.16 -4.96 5.31
C THR A 57 0.20 -5.36 6.74
N GLY A 58 0.00 -6.63 7.11
CA GLY A 58 0.13 -7.10 8.49
C GLY A 58 -1.13 -6.82 9.33
N LYS A 59 -1.30 -7.57 10.42
CA LYS A 59 -2.45 -7.46 11.33
C LYS A 59 -2.61 -6.04 11.86
N ARG A 60 -3.77 -5.42 11.62
CA ARG A 60 -4.13 -4.11 12.20
C ARG A 60 -4.25 -4.27 13.71
N LYS A 61 -3.44 -3.54 14.48
CA LYS A 61 -3.54 -3.51 15.95
C LYS A 61 -4.15 -2.21 16.41
N THR A 62 -5.26 -2.31 17.12
CA THR A 62 -5.91 -1.15 17.74
C THR A 62 -5.04 -0.61 18.87
N VAL A 63 -4.66 0.67 18.74
CA VAL A 63 -3.80 1.39 19.69
C VAL A 63 -4.61 2.08 20.79
N ILE A 64 -5.85 2.48 20.48
CA ILE A 64 -6.81 3.10 21.41
C ILE A 64 -8.13 2.34 21.32
N LYS A 65 -8.62 1.81 22.44
CA LYS A 65 -9.92 1.15 22.52
C LYS A 65 -10.74 1.84 23.61
N ASN A 66 -11.87 2.45 23.23
CA ASN A 66 -12.79 3.15 24.15
C ASN A 66 -12.10 4.22 25.02
N GLY A 67 -11.20 5.01 24.45
CA GLY A 67 -10.45 6.05 25.18
C GLY A 67 -9.28 5.52 26.03
N ILE A 68 -9.09 4.19 26.12
CA ILE A 68 -7.99 3.57 26.87
C ILE A 68 -6.86 3.19 25.90
N LEU A 69 -5.66 3.63 26.24
CA LEU A 69 -4.45 3.45 25.45
C LEU A 69 -3.86 2.06 25.67
N ASN A 70 -3.69 1.28 24.61
CA ASN A 70 -3.16 -0.08 24.69
C ASN A 70 -1.63 -0.10 24.60
N VAL A 71 -0.98 0.07 25.76
CA VAL A 71 0.48 0.15 25.89
C VAL A 71 1.18 -1.13 25.39
N SER A 72 0.53 -2.29 25.48
CA SER A 72 1.07 -3.56 24.95
C SER A 72 1.14 -3.57 23.42
N ASN A 73 0.12 -3.02 22.75
CA ASN A 73 0.13 -2.87 21.28
C ASN A 73 1.10 -1.77 20.83
N LEU A 74 1.21 -0.66 21.56
CA LEU A 74 2.24 0.37 21.31
C LEU A 74 3.65 -0.19 21.34
N LYS A 75 3.99 -0.96 22.38
CA LYS A 75 5.32 -1.57 22.53
C LYS A 75 5.62 -2.56 21.39
N LYS A 76 4.61 -3.34 20.96
CA LYS A 76 4.74 -4.25 19.80
C LYS A 76 4.89 -3.51 18.47
N MET A 77 4.37 -2.28 18.37
CA MET A 77 4.50 -1.42 17.19
C MET A 77 5.70 -0.48 17.25
N ARG A 78 6.51 -0.53 18.32
CA ARG A 78 7.62 0.40 18.58
C ARG A 78 7.21 1.88 18.52
N LEU A 79 5.95 2.17 18.88
CA LEU A 79 5.39 3.51 18.92
C LEU A 79 5.41 4.04 20.37
N THR A 80 5.94 5.24 20.57
CA THR A 80 5.87 5.93 21.87
C THR A 80 4.59 6.74 21.98
N VAL A 81 4.18 7.06 23.23
CA VAL A 81 2.97 7.86 23.48
C VAL A 81 3.06 9.23 22.80
N GLY A 82 4.23 9.89 22.83
CA GLY A 82 4.43 11.17 22.15
C GLY A 82 4.33 11.09 20.62
N GLN A 83 4.73 9.99 20.00
CA GLN A 83 4.54 9.77 18.56
C GLN A 83 3.07 9.54 18.21
N LEU A 84 2.33 8.85 19.09
CA LEU A 84 0.89 8.68 18.95
C LEU A 84 0.16 10.03 19.06
N GLU A 85 0.52 10.87 20.03
CA GLU A 85 -0.04 12.22 20.18
C GLU A 85 0.23 13.11 18.97
N MET A 86 1.46 13.12 18.43
CA MET A 86 1.77 13.86 17.20
C MET A 86 0.89 13.42 16.02
N THR A 87 0.59 12.12 15.92
CA THR A 87 -0.23 11.57 14.83
C THR A 87 -1.72 11.89 15.00
N LEU A 88 -2.21 12.07 16.23
CA LEU A 88 -3.60 12.42 16.54
C LEU A 88 -3.88 13.93 16.49
N ARG A 89 -2.83 14.76 16.62
CA ARG A 89 -2.94 16.22 16.63
C ARG A 89 -2.93 16.84 15.23
N ASN A 90 -2.55 16.07 14.20
CA ASN A 90 -2.59 16.41 12.78
C ASN A 90 -3.79 15.74 12.11
#